data_AF-A0A810A7C4-F1
#
_entry.id   AF-A0A810A7C4-F1
#
_cell.length_a   1.000
_cell.length_b   1.000
_cell.length_c   1.000
_cell.angle_alpha   90.00
_cell.angle_beta   90.00
_cell.angle_gamma   90.00
#
_symmetry.space_group_name_H-M   'P 1'
#
loop_
_entity.id
_entity.type
_entity.pdbx_description
1 polymer ?
#
loop_
_entity_poly.entity_id
_entity_poly.type
_entity_poly.pdbx_seq_one_letter_code
_entity_poly.pdbx_strand_id
1 'polypeptide(L)' 'MSVKAMMATILQNQLALRGVHSLTPSDCEEIVEQLVEQLRELELSLAARELAGKQEPK' A
#
# COMPACT_ATOMS: atom_id res chain seq x y z
N MET A 1 -13.68 9.05 -9.21
CA MET A 1 -13.24 8.38 -7.96
C MET A 1 -11.93 7.66 -8.30
N SER A 2 -10.81 8.02 -7.65
CA SER A 2 -9.52 7.38 -7.91
C SER A 2 -9.42 6.03 -7.18
N VAL A 3 -8.52 5.15 -7.61
CA VAL A 3 -8.25 3.88 -6.92
C VAL A 3 -7.82 4.13 -5.46
N LYS A 4 -6.98 5.14 -5.21
CA LYS A 4 -6.58 5.55 -3.86
C LYS A 4 -7.78 5.96 -2.99
N ALA A 5 -8.68 6.79 -3.53
CA ALA A 5 -9.88 7.20 -2.80
C ALA A 5 -10.82 6.01 -2.49
N MET A 6 -10.91 5.05 -3.41
CA MET A 6 -11.67 3.82 -3.19
C MET A 6 -11.04 2.98 -2.07
N MET A 7 -9.72 2.82 -2.07
CA MET A 7 -8.98 2.11 -1.03
C MET A 7 -9.13 2.79 0.34
N ALA A 8 -9.05 4.12 0.40
CA ALA A 8 -9.22 4.88 1.64
C ALA A 8 -10.64 4.70 2.20
N THR A 9 -11.66 4.72 1.34
CA THR A 9 -13.05 4.45 1.73
C THR A 9 -13.21 3.02 2.27
N ILE A 10 -12.60 2.03 1.62
CA ILE A 10 -12.63 0.64 2.10
C ILE A 10 -11.96 0.53 3.46
N LEU A 11 -10.78 1.13 3.64
CA LEU A 11 -10.06 1.14 4.91
C LEU A 11 -10.91 1.75 6.03
N GLN A 12 -11.48 2.93 5.79
CA GLN A 12 -12.34 3.61 6.75
C GLN A 12 -13.52 2.75 7.17
N ASN A 13 -14.21 2.12 6.22
CA ASN A 13 -15.34 1.24 6.51
C ASN A 13 -14.91 0.01 7.33
N GLN A 14 -13.76 -0.60 7.01
CA GLN A 14 -13.25 -1.75 7.73
C GLN A 14 -12.84 -1.41 9.17
N LEU A 15 -12.27 -0.22 9.40
CA LEU A 15 -11.93 0.28 10.71
C LEU A 15 -13.19 0.58 11.54
N ALA A 16 -14.18 1.24 10.94
CA ALA A 16 -15.45 1.52 11.58
C ALA A 16 -16.18 0.24 12.01
N LEU A 17 -16.18 -0.81 11.17
CA LEU A 17 -16.74 -2.12 11.52
C LEU A 17 -16.07 -2.79 12.73
N ARG A 18 -14.85 -2.39 13.06
CA ARG A 18 -14.07 -2.87 14.22
C ARG A 18 -14.14 -1.91 15.42
N GLY A 19 -15.01 -0.89 15.36
CA GLY A 19 -15.17 0.10 16.42
C GLY A 19 -14.11 1.21 16.42
N VAL A 20 -13.28 1.29 15.38
CA VAL A 20 -12.29 2.36 15.24
C VAL A 20 -12.90 3.52 14.47
N HIS A 21 -13.28 4.57 15.20
CA HIS A 21 -13.91 5.78 14.64
C HIS A 21 -13.06 7.04 14.81
N SER A 22 -11.87 6.93 15.38
CA SER A 22 -10.97 8.06 15.64
C SER A 22 -10.25 8.58 14.40
N LEU A 23 -10.19 7.78 13.32
CA LEU A 23 -9.53 8.17 12.08
C LEU A 23 -10.51 8.87 11.15
N THR A 24 -10.08 10.03 10.67
CA THR A 24 -10.75 10.83 9.65
C THR A 24 -10.56 10.24 8.26
N PRO A 25 -11.36 10.68 7.26
CA PRO A 25 -11.11 10.31 5.86
C PRO A 25 -9.68 10.65 5.40
N SER A 26 -9.15 11.80 5.81
CA SER A 26 -7.78 12.23 5.46
C SER A 26 -6.72 11.31 6.07
N ASP A 27 -6.90 10.85 7.32
CA ASP A 27 -5.99 9.86 7.92
C ASP A 27 -5.98 8.55 7.11
N CYS A 28 -7.15 8.10 6.64
CA CYS A 28 -7.26 6.91 5.81
C CYS A 28 -6.61 7.09 4.43
N GLU A 29 -6.69 8.29 3.85
CA GLU A 29 -6.00 8.63 2.60
C GLU A 29 -4.48 8.61 2.78
N GLU A 30 -3.94 9.20 3.84
CA GLU A 30 -2.51 9.19 4.15
C GLU A 30 -1.98 7.77 4.38
N ILE A 31 -2.73 6.93 5.11
CA ILE A 31 -2.36 5.53 5.31
C ILE A 31 -2.29 4.78 3.97
N VAL A 32 -3.27 5.01 3.08
CA VAL A 32 -3.28 4.38 1.76
C VAL A 32 -2.13 4.88 0.88
N GLU A 33 -1.80 6.18 0.94
CA GLU A 33 -0.64 6.76 0.25
C GLU A 33 0.64 6.01 0.64
N GLN A 34 0.90 5.89 1.94
CA GLN A 34 2.09 5.22 2.48
C GLN A 34 2.14 3.73 2.12
N LEU A 35 1.00 3.03 2.14
CA LEU A 35 0.93 1.63 1.75
C LEU A 35 1.28 1.43 0.27
N VAL A 36 0.80 2.31 -0.61
CA VAL A 36 1.11 2.24 -2.05
C VAL A 36 2.60 2.50 -2.30
N GLU A 37 3.20 3.45 -1.58
CA GLU A 37 4.64 3.72 -1.67
C GLU A 37 5.48 2.52 -1.23
N GLN A 38 5.16 1.92 -0.07
CA GLN A 38 5.86 0.74 0.43
C GLN A 38 5.72 -0.47 -0.52
N LEU A 39 4.54 -0.67 -1.12
CA LEU A 39 4.34 -1.72 -2.12
C LEU A 39 5.20 -1.49 -3.36
N ARG A 40 5.29 -0.24 -3.83
CA ARG A 40 6.15 0.12 -4.96
C ARG A 40 7.62 -0.14 -4.67
N GLU A 41 8.10 0.23 -3.48
CA GLU A 41 9.47 -0.04 -3.05
C GLU A 41 9.76 -1.54 -2.96
N LEU A 42 8.79 -2.32 -2.47
CA LEU A 42 8.89 -3.77 -2.41
C LEU A 42 8.97 -4.38 -3.82
N GLU A 43 8.10 -3.97 -4.74
CA GLU A 43 8.13 -4.44 -6.14
C GLU A 43 9.46 -4.15 -6.81
N LEU A 44 10.01 -2.94 -6.62
CA LEU A 44 11.33 -2.58 -7.13
C LEU A 44 12.44 -3.44 -6.52
N SER A 45 12.39 -3.66 -5.21
CA SER A 45 13.35 -4.50 -4.50
C SER A 45 13.32 -5.96 -4.97
N LEU A 46 12.13 -6.50 -5.23
CA LEU A 46 11.95 -7.84 -5.75
C LEU A 46 12.46 -7.96 -7.19
N ALA A 47 12.14 -7.00 -8.05
CA ALA A 47 12.64 -6.96 -9.43
C ALA A 47 14.19 -6.87 -9.46
N ALA A 48 14.79 -6.05 -8.60
CA ALA A 48 16.25 -5.94 -8.49
C ALA A 48 16.89 -7.29 -8.10
N ARG A 49 16.29 -8.02 -7.16
CA ARG A 49 16.77 -9.36 -6.75
C ARG A 49 16.60 -10.40 -7.86
N GLU A 50 15.50 -10.36 -8.60
CA GLU A 50 15.29 -11.26 -9.74
C GLU A 50 16.33 -11.03 -10.84
N LEU A 51 16.66 -9.76 -11.12
CA LEU A 51 17.73 -9.41 -12.06
C LEU A 51 19.11 -9.87 -11.57
N ALA A 52 19.40 -9.71 -10.27
CA ALA A 52 20.65 -10.17 -9.68
C ALA A 52 20.78 -11.70 -9.68
N GLY A 53 19.68 -12.43 -9.40
CA GLY A 53 19.66 -13.90 -9.45
C GLY A 53 19.82 -14.48 -10.85
N LYS A 54 19.48 -13.72 -11.90
CA LYS A 54 19.72 -14.10 -13.31
C LYS A 54 21.17 -13.84 -13.76
N GLN A 55 22.00 -13.21 -12.93
CA GLN A 55 23.41 -12.89 -13.22
C GLN A 55 24.41 -13.88 -12.60
N GLU A 56 23.99 -15.04 -12.10
CA GLU A 56 24.96 -16.09 -11.74
C GLU A 56 25.75 -16.52 -12.99
N PRO A 57 27.08 -16.31 -13.03
CA PRO A 57 27.91 -16.78 -14.14
C PRO A 57 28.07 -18.31 -14.05
N LYS A 58 28.09 -18.96 -15.22
CA LYS A 58 28.54 -20.35 -15.39
C LYS A 58 29.93 -20.58 -14.83
#